data_AF-A0A4R1PIC5-F1
#
_entry.id   AF-A0A4R1PIC5-F1
#
_cell.length_a   1.000
_cell.length_b   1.000
_cell.length_c   1.000
_cell.angle_alpha   90.00
_cell.angle_beta   90.00
_cell.angle_gamma   90.00
#
_symmetry.space_group_name_H-M   'P 1'
#
loop_
_entity.id
_entity.type
_entity.pdbx_description
1 polymer ?
#
loop_
_entity_poly.entity_id
_entity_poly.type
_entity_poly.pdbx_seq_one_letter_code
_entity_poly.pdbx_strand_id
1 'polypeptide(L)' 'MARSHVKSVFVHAYWRFRLGRWESVCQHWRSHPGQLTLF' A
#
# COMPACT_ATOMS: atom_id res chain seq x y z
N MET A 1 1.01 19.00 12.26
CA MET A 1 0.69 17.56 12.16
C MET A 1 0.66 17.15 10.69
N ALA A 2 1.68 16.46 10.20
CA ALA A 2 1.70 15.97 8.83
C ALA A 2 0.70 14.81 8.72
N ARG A 3 -0.51 15.13 8.25
CA ARG A 3 -1.55 14.13 7.96
C ARG A 3 -1.00 13.23 6.87
N SER A 4 -0.51 12.05 7.22
CA SER A 4 -0.19 11.00 6.25
C SER A 4 -1.53 10.58 5.64
N HIS A 5 -2.04 11.35 4.68
CA HIS A 5 -3.22 10.97 3.93
C HIS A 5 -2.89 9.62 3.32
N VAL A 6 -3.53 8.57 3.83
CA VAL A 6 -3.39 7.21 3.32
C VAL A 6 -3.89 7.25 1.88
N LYS A 7 -2.97 7.46 0.95
CA LYS A 7 -3.25 7.56 -0.48
C LYS A 7 -2.95 6.20 -1.11
N SER A 8 -4.01 5.53 -1.53
CA SER A 8 -3.90 4.42 -2.46
C SER A 8 -3.71 4.94 -3.88
N VAL A 9 -2.95 4.21 -4.69
CA VAL A 9 -2.82 4.41 -6.13
C VAL A 9 -3.43 3.21 -6.86
N PHE A 10 -4.07 3.47 -8.00
CA PHE A 10 -4.52 2.43 -8.92
C PHE A 10 -3.40 2.15 -9.92
N VAL A 11 -3.19 0.87 -10.22
CA VAL A 11 -2.14 0.38 -11.12
C VAL A 11 -2.70 -0.74 -11.99
N HIS A 12 -1.99 -1.08 -13.06
CA HIS A 12 -2.32 -2.27 -13.85
C HIS A 12 -2.32 -3.51 -12.96
N ALA A 13 -3.29 -4.40 -13.17
CA ALA A 13 -3.40 -5.61 -12.37
C ALA A 13 -2.14 -6.47 -12.51
N TYR A 14 -1.55 -6.87 -11.39
CA TYR A 14 -0.39 -7.76 -11.34
C TYR A 14 -0.53 -8.78 -10.21
N TRP A 15 0.18 -9.90 -10.33
CA TRP A 15 0.24 -10.93 -9.30
C TRP A 15 1.32 -10.60 -8.28
N ARG A 16 0.96 -10.61 -7.00
CA ARG A 16 1.87 -10.38 -5.88
C ARG A 16 1.80 -11.55 -4.92
N PHE A 17 2.95 -12.12 -4.54
CA PHE A 17 2.99 -13.15 -3.51
C PHE A 17 3.18 -12.53 -2.13
N ARG A 18 2.26 -12.78 -1.21
CA ARG A 18 2.34 -12.32 0.19
C ARG A 18 1.68 -13.33 1.12
N LEU A 19 2.22 -13.50 2.31
CA LEU A 19 1.68 -14.40 3.35
C LEU A 19 1.38 -15.83 2.82
N GLY A 20 2.25 -16.34 1.93
CA GLY A 20 2.10 -17.69 1.37
C GLY A 20 1.07 -17.83 0.25
N ARG A 21 0.50 -16.75 -0.27
CA ARG A 21 -0.55 -16.79 -1.31
C ARG A 21 -0.29 -15.75 -2.41
N TRP A 22 -0.77 -16.05 -3.62
CA TRP A 22 -0.80 -15.09 -4.72
C TRP A 22 -2.06 -14.23 -4.65
N GLU A 23 -1.87 -12.92 -4.72
CA GLU A 23 -2.93 -11.91 -4.71
C GLU A 23 -2.92 -11.16 -6.05
N SER A 24 -4.09 -10.96 -6.64
CA SER A 24 -4.26 -10.06 -7.78
C SER A 24 -4.43 -8.64 -7.25
N VAL A 25 -3.49 -7.76 -7.57
CA VAL A 25 -3.43 -6.39 -7.04
C VAL A 25 -3.58 -5.40 -8.18
N CYS A 26 -4.59 -4.53 -8.06
CA CYS A 26 -4.77 -3.36 -8.94
C CYS A 26 -4.80 -2.03 -8.15
N GLN A 27 -4.71 -2.08 -6.81
CA GLN A 27 -4.68 -0.90 -5.95
C GLN A 27 -3.79 -1.18 -4.73
N HIS A 28 -2.87 -0.27 -4.40
CA HIS A 28 -2.08 -0.36 -3.17
C HIS A 28 -1.69 1.02 -2.63
N TRP A 29 -1.25 1.07 -1.37
CA TRP A 29 -0.76 2.32 -0.78
C TRP A 29 0.57 2.74 -1.41
N ARG A 30 0.72 4.05 -1.65
CA ARG A 30 1.99 4.64 -2.16
C ARG A 30 3.10 4.62 -1.12
N SER A 31 2.73 4.78 0.15
CA SER A 31 3.61 4.70 1.32
C SER A 31 2.95 3.84 2.36
N HIS A 32 3.72 3.10 3.16
CA HIS A 32 3.12 2.29 4.21
C HIS A 32 2.41 3.20 5.22
N PRO A 33 1.14 2.96 5.57
CA PRO A 33 0.47 3.72 6.60
C PRO A 33 1.26 3.55 7.90
N GLY A 34 1.65 4.66 8.51
CA GLY A 34 2.48 4.65 9.71
C GLY A 34 3.96 4.97 9.50
N GLN A 35 4.45 4.97 8.25
CA GLN A 35 5.90 5.11 7.95
C GLN A 35 6.53 6.44 8.39
N LEU A 36 5.73 7.51 8.56
CA LEU A 36 6.19 8.83 9.03
C LEU A 36 5.62 9.21 10.40
N THR A 37 5.05 8.24 11.13
CA THR A 37 4.59 8.48 12.51
C THR A 37 5.79 8.33 13.42
N LEU A 38 6.46 9.44 13.72
CA LEU A 38 7.39 9.53 14.83
C LEU A 38 6.57 9.92 16.06
N PHE A 39 6.53 9.00 17.03
CA PHE A 39 6.00 9.07 18.41
C PHE A 39 5.00 10.19 18.73
#